data_AF-X1JZ28-F1
#
_entry.id   AF-X1JZ28-F1
#
_cell.length_a   1.000
_cell.length_b   1.000
_cell.length_c   1.000
_cell.angle_alpha   90.00
_cell.angle_beta   90.00
_cell.angle_gamma   90.00
#
_symmetry.space_group_name_H-M   'P 1'
#
loop_
_entity.id
_entity.type
_entity.pdbx_description
1 polymer ?
#
loop_
_entity_poly.entity_id
_entity_poly.type
_entity_poly.pdbx_seq_one_letter_code
_entity_poly.pdbx_strand_id
1 'polypeptide(L)'
;SVTRIGRKAIGKIHLLFFNFENYPQVKNEYGKEKARQVILGALRVCKNNIGFGDLAMSGKENEIIVLAHVTKKDAPKLGTRLKGAVKKTIFEIKKEEVNFSV
;
A
#
# COMPACT_ATOMS: atom_id res chain seq x y z
N SER A 1 -7.31 -6.70 -3.16
CA SER A 1 -7.65 -5.34 -3.63
C SER A 1 -7.33 -4.33 -2.53
N VAL A 2 -7.04 -3.07 -2.89
CA VAL A 2 -6.94 -1.94 -1.94
C VAL A 2 -8.20 -1.11 -2.08
N THR A 3 -9.03 -1.07 -1.06
CA THR A 3 -10.42 -0.65 -1.25
C THR A 3 -10.75 0.64 -0.49
N ARG A 4 -10.10 0.94 0.64
CA ARG A 4 -10.41 2.15 1.41
C ARG A 4 -9.21 3.09 1.52
N ILE A 5 -9.41 4.35 1.12
CA ILE A 5 -8.51 5.47 1.36
C ILE A 5 -9.15 6.42 2.38
N GLY A 6 -8.69 6.37 3.64
CA GLY A 6 -9.06 7.35 4.67
C GLY A 6 -8.22 8.62 4.55
N ARG A 7 -8.76 9.79 4.96
CA ARG A 7 -8.04 11.08 4.94
C ARG A 7 -8.27 11.84 6.23
N LYS A 8 -7.17 12.24 6.90
CA LYS A 8 -7.19 13.22 8.01
C LYS A 8 -6.06 14.22 7.76
N ALA A 9 -6.37 15.52 7.78
CA ALA A 9 -5.37 16.57 7.62
C ALA A 9 -4.94 17.09 9.00
N ILE A 10 -3.64 17.28 9.20
CA ILE A 10 -3.04 17.94 10.37
C ILE A 10 -2.11 19.02 9.81
N GLY A 11 -2.58 20.27 9.72
CA GLY A 11 -1.86 21.33 8.99
C GLY A 11 -1.75 21.03 7.49
N LYS A 12 -0.53 21.13 6.92
CA LYS A 12 -0.23 20.77 5.51
C LYS A 12 0.05 19.27 5.30
N ILE A 13 -0.06 18.46 6.35
CA ILE A 13 0.19 17.02 6.30
C ILE A 13 -1.13 16.29 6.11
N HIS A 14 -1.16 15.43 5.09
CA HIS A 14 -2.29 14.54 4.83
C HIS A 14 -1.91 13.10 5.18
N LEU A 15 -2.73 12.48 6.02
CA LEU A 15 -2.68 11.05 6.28
C LEU A 15 -3.54 10.31 5.25
N LEU A 16 -2.93 9.36 4.54
CA LEU A 16 -3.59 8.43 3.63
C LEU A 16 -3.50 7.03 4.23
N PHE A 17 -4.65 6.38 4.40
CA PHE A 17 -4.75 5.01 4.91
C PHE A 17 -5.04 4.07 3.75
N PHE A 18 -4.25 3.01 3.55
CA PHE A 18 -4.48 2.00 2.53
C PHE A 18 -4.77 0.67 3.21
N ASN A 19 -6.04 0.25 3.18
CA ASN A 19 -6.48 -1.02 3.76
C ASN A 19 -6.60 -2.11 2.69
N PHE A 20 -5.98 -3.27 2.97
CA PHE A 20 -5.98 -4.45 2.13
C PHE A 20 -7.10 -5.39 2.58
N GLU A 21 -8.30 -5.22 2.04
CA GLU A 21 -9.49 -5.98 2.45
C GLU A 21 -9.36 -7.48 2.21
N ASN A 22 -8.66 -7.88 1.13
CA ASN A 22 -8.46 -9.30 0.82
C ASN A 22 -7.30 -9.93 1.61
N TYR A 23 -6.67 -9.20 2.53
CA TYR A 23 -5.56 -9.72 3.32
C TYR A 23 -5.91 -11.01 4.08
N PRO A 24 -7.09 -11.16 4.74
CA PRO A 24 -7.46 -12.42 5.39
C PRO A 24 -7.51 -13.60 4.41
N GLN A 25 -8.04 -13.39 3.20
CA GLN A 25 -8.08 -14.43 2.17
C GLN A 25 -6.66 -14.84 1.75
N VAL A 26 -5.78 -13.87 1.47
CA VAL A 26 -4.38 -14.13 1.11
C VAL A 26 -3.64 -14.84 2.24
N LYS A 27 -3.86 -14.44 3.49
CA LYS A 27 -3.27 -15.08 4.68
C LYS A 27 -3.72 -16.53 4.84
N ASN A 28 -4.99 -16.81 4.57
CA ASN A 28 -5.54 -18.17 4.66
C ASN A 28 -5.04 -19.06 3.51
N GLU A 29 -4.93 -18.52 2.30
CA GLU A 29 -4.55 -19.28 1.10
C GLU A 29 -3.04 -19.52 0.99
N TYR A 30 -2.22 -18.52 1.33
CA TYR A 30 -0.77 -18.53 1.11
C TYR A 30 0.05 -18.53 2.40
N GLY A 31 -0.59 -18.43 3.56
CA GLY A 31 0.05 -18.37 4.86
C GLY A 31 0.50 -16.96 5.29
N LYS A 32 0.85 -16.84 6.58
CA LYS A 32 1.17 -15.56 7.23
C LYS A 32 2.40 -14.88 6.63
N GLU A 33 3.46 -15.62 6.32
CA GLU A 33 4.70 -15.05 5.80
C GLU A 33 4.52 -14.45 4.40
N LYS A 34 3.84 -15.17 3.49
CA LYS A 34 3.52 -14.64 2.15
C LYS A 34 2.61 -13.41 2.23
N ALA A 35 1.57 -13.45 3.07
CA ALA A 35 0.71 -12.29 3.28
C ALA A 35 1.51 -11.07 3.78
N ARG A 36 2.49 -11.28 4.66
CA ARG A 36 3.39 -10.22 5.12
C ARG A 36 4.29 -9.69 4.02
N GLN A 37 4.83 -10.54 3.14
CA GLN A 37 5.64 -10.12 1.99
C GLN A 37 4.86 -9.20 1.04
N VAL A 38 3.56 -9.48 0.82
CA VAL A 38 2.68 -8.61 0.03
C VAL A 38 2.59 -7.20 0.64
N ILE A 39 2.42 -7.11 1.96
CA ILE A 39 2.36 -5.81 2.66
C ILE A 39 3.71 -5.09 2.59
N LEU A 40 4.82 -5.80 2.77
CA LEU A 40 6.17 -5.23 2.66
C LEU A 40 6.48 -4.72 1.25
N GLY A 41 6.06 -5.47 0.22
CA GLY A 41 6.18 -5.06 -1.18
C GLY A 41 5.38 -3.79 -1.45
N ALA A 42 4.12 -3.75 -1.02
CA ALA A 42 3.29 -2.56 -1.14
C ALA A 42 3.87 -1.35 -0.36
N LEU A 43 4.45 -1.57 0.82
CA LEU A 43 5.10 -0.52 1.62
C LEU A 43 6.32 0.05 0.90
N ARG A 44 7.16 -0.82 0.32
CA ARG A 44 8.33 -0.40 -0.46
C ARG A 44 7.91 0.47 -1.64
N VAL A 45 6.85 0.09 -2.34
CA VAL A 45 6.31 0.86 -3.48
C VAL A 45 5.82 2.22 -3.01
N CYS A 46 5.10 2.29 -1.90
CA CYS A 46 4.68 3.57 -1.34
C CYS A 46 5.89 4.46 -1.03
N LYS A 47 6.93 3.94 -0.36
CA LYS A 47 8.16 4.69 -0.07
C LYS A 47 8.84 5.23 -1.33
N ASN A 48 8.85 4.46 -2.41
CA ASN A 48 9.47 4.87 -3.68
C ASN A 48 8.63 5.88 -4.48
N ASN A 49 7.38 6.11 -4.10
CA ASN A 49 6.45 6.96 -4.83
C ASN A 49 6.02 8.22 -4.07
N ILE A 50 6.55 8.46 -2.87
CA ILE A 50 6.28 9.67 -2.07
C ILE A 50 7.44 10.66 -2.16
N GLY A 51 7.22 11.90 -1.72
CA GLY A 51 8.23 12.96 -1.77
C GLY A 51 9.28 12.84 -0.66
N PHE A 52 10.37 13.61 -0.80
CA PHE A 52 11.36 13.74 0.26
C PHE A 52 10.72 14.37 1.51
N GLY A 53 10.88 13.73 2.67
CA GLY A 53 10.24 14.14 3.92
C GLY A 53 8.83 13.59 4.16
N ASP A 54 8.25 12.89 3.18
CA ASP A 54 7.05 12.08 3.40
C ASP A 54 7.40 10.73 4.05
N LEU A 55 6.43 10.13 4.73
CA LEU A 55 6.63 8.89 5.47
C LEU A 55 5.59 7.84 5.06
N ALA A 56 6.04 6.63 4.78
CA ALA A 56 5.16 5.47 4.64
C ALA A 56 5.54 4.39 5.67
N MET A 57 4.54 3.87 6.38
CA MET A 57 4.69 2.86 7.43
C MET A 57 3.58 1.80 7.34
N SER A 58 3.83 0.63 7.88
CA SER A 58 2.78 -0.35 8.15
C SER A 58 1.99 0.08 9.39
N GLY A 59 0.66 0.08 9.30
CA GLY A 59 -0.23 0.25 10.44
C GLY A 59 -0.54 -1.11 11.06
N LYS A 60 -1.83 -1.48 11.04
CA LYS A 60 -2.29 -2.84 11.36
C LYS A 60 -1.71 -3.87 10.36
N GLU A 61 -1.87 -5.17 10.66
CA GLU A 61 -1.35 -6.27 9.80
C GLU A 61 -1.69 -6.12 8.31
N ASN A 62 -2.80 -5.45 7.98
CA ASN A 62 -3.32 -5.28 6.63
C ASN A 62 -3.44 -3.81 6.20
N GLU A 63 -2.62 -2.92 6.75
CA GLU A 63 -2.73 -1.48 6.51
C GLU A 63 -1.37 -0.84 6.24
N ILE A 64 -1.35 0.09 5.29
CA ILE A 64 -0.25 1.03 5.08
C ILE A 64 -0.75 2.44 5.34
N ILE A 65 0.01 3.19 6.10
CA ILE A 65 -0.25 4.60 6.41
C ILE A 65 0.82 5.43 5.72
N VAL A 66 0.38 6.44 4.98
CA VAL A 66 1.27 7.41 4.33
C VAL A 66 0.97 8.81 4.89
N LEU A 67 2.00 9.46 5.43
CA LEU A 67 1.99 10.86 5.80
C LEU A 67 2.68 11.63 4.69
N ALA A 68 1.93 12.51 4.02
CA ALA A 68 2.45 13.28 2.90
C ALA A 68 2.19 14.77 3.06
N HIS A 69 3.22 15.57 2.78
CA HIS A 69 3.14 17.03 2.68
C HIS A 69 2.60 17.41 1.31
N VAL A 70 1.28 17.34 1.16
CA VAL A 70 0.60 17.64 -0.10
C VAL A 70 -0.53 18.63 0.11
N THR A 71 -0.87 19.37 -0.94
CA THR A 71 -2.05 20.23 -0.88
C THR A 71 -3.33 19.39 -0.81
N LYS A 72 -4.40 19.97 -0.27
CA LYS A 72 -5.73 19.34 -0.27
C LYS A 72 -6.20 18.94 -1.68
N LYS A 73 -5.79 19.70 -2.71
CA LYS A 73 -6.12 19.45 -4.12
C LYS A 73 -5.35 18.26 -4.71
N ASP A 74 -4.11 18.03 -4.26
CA ASP A 74 -3.23 17.00 -4.80
C ASP A 74 -3.24 15.69 -4.00
N ALA A 75 -3.67 15.71 -2.74
CA ALA A 75 -3.85 14.52 -1.92
C ALA A 75 -4.68 13.39 -2.60
N PRO A 76 -5.80 13.68 -3.32
CA PRO A 76 -6.51 12.66 -4.08
C PRO A 76 -5.67 12.05 -5.21
N LYS A 77 -4.90 12.87 -5.93
CA LYS A 77 -4.05 12.41 -7.03
C LYS A 77 -2.93 11.53 -6.52
N LEU A 78 -2.30 11.90 -5.41
CA LEU A 78 -1.31 11.07 -4.73
C LEU A 78 -1.92 9.72 -4.32
N GLY A 79 -3.10 9.72 -3.70
CA GLY A 79 -3.81 8.50 -3.32
C GLY A 79 -4.09 7.57 -4.50
N THR A 80 -4.56 8.11 -5.63
CA THR A 80 -4.80 7.33 -6.86
C THR A 80 -3.50 6.77 -7.45
N ARG A 81 -2.43 7.57 -7.49
CA ARG A 81 -1.12 7.14 -7.99
C ARG A 81 -0.55 6.00 -7.17
N LEU A 82 -0.55 6.14 -5.84
CA LEU A 82 -0.08 5.11 -4.91
C LEU A 82 -0.92 3.83 -5.02
N LYS A 83 -2.25 3.97 -5.11
CA LYS A 83 -3.15 2.81 -5.33
C LYS A 83 -2.82 2.08 -6.63
N GLY A 84 -2.54 2.80 -7.72
CA GLY A 84 -2.13 2.22 -9.00
C GLY A 84 -0.80 1.46 -8.90
N ALA A 85 0.22 2.10 -8.31
CA ALA A 85 1.55 1.51 -8.14
C ALA A 85 1.51 0.24 -7.26
N VAL A 86 0.78 0.29 -6.14
CA VAL A 86 0.61 -0.86 -5.24
C VAL A 86 -0.13 -2.01 -5.93
N LYS A 87 -1.20 -1.71 -6.69
CA LYS A 87 -1.91 -2.75 -7.46
C LYS A 87 -0.98 -3.45 -8.43
N LYS A 88 -0.20 -2.71 -9.23
CA LYS A 88 0.72 -3.27 -10.22
C LYS A 88 1.71 -4.24 -9.57
N THR A 89 2.29 -3.85 -8.44
CA THR A 89 3.26 -4.68 -7.71
C THR A 89 2.63 -5.95 -7.13
N ILE A 90 1.41 -5.86 -6.59
CA ILE A 90 0.69 -7.05 -6.10
C ILE A 90 0.36 -8.01 -7.24
N PHE A 91 0.01 -7.50 -8.42
CA PHE A 91 -0.17 -8.33 -9.60
C PHE A 91 1.12 -8.98 -10.07
N GLU A 92 2.27 -8.32 -9.96
CA GLU A 92 3.58 -8.89 -10.30
C GLU A 92 3.97 -10.02 -9.34
N ILE A 93 3.78 -9.84 -8.02
CA ILE A 93 4.00 -10.90 -7.02
C ILE A 93 3.14 -12.15 -7.31
N LYS A 94 1.89 -11.94 -7.76
CA LYS A 94 1.01 -13.05 -8.19
C LYS A 94 1.41 -13.68 -9.52
N LYS A 95 2.08 -12.94 -10.42
CA LYS A 95 2.53 -13.45 -11.72
C LYS A 95 3.81 -14.28 -11.61
N GLU A 96 4.70 -13.94 -10.69
CA GLU A 96 5.88 -14.75 -10.39
C GLU A 96 5.48 -16.16 -9.94
N GLU A 97 4.29 -16.35 -9.32
CA GLU A 97 3.73 -17.66 -8.98
C GLU A 97 3.34 -18.56 -10.17
N VAL A 98 3.36 -18.09 -11.43
CA VAL A 98 3.23 -18.98 -12.61
C VAL A 98 4.56 -19.70 -12.94
N ASN A 99 5.69 -19.24 -12.40
CA ASN A 99 7.04 -19.71 -12.77
C ASN A 99 7.89 -20.16 -11.57
N PHE A 100 7.30 -20.73 -10.52
CA PHE A 100 8.07 -21.45 -9.51
C PHE A 100 7.86 -22.96 -9.65
N SER A 101 8.62 -23.55 -10.58
CA SER A 101 9.03 -24.95 -10.50
C SER A 101 10.42 -25.01 -9.87
N VAL A 102 10.48 -25.43 -8.62
CA VAL A 102 11.57 -26.25 -8.06
C VAL A 102 10.94 -27.25 -7.10
#